data_AF-A0A5B7GU47-F1
#
_entry.id   AF-A0A5B7GU47-F1
#
_cell.length_a   1.000
_cell.length_b   1.000
_cell.length_c   1.000
_cell.angle_alpha   90.00
_cell.angle_beta   90.00
_cell.angle_gamma   90.00
#
_symmetry.space_group_name_H-M   'P 1'
#
loop_
_entity.id
_entity.type
_entity.pdbx_description
1 polymer ?
#
loop_
_entity_poly.entity_id
_entity_poly.type
_entity_poly.pdbx_seq_one_letter_code
_entity_poly.pdbx_strand_id
1 'polypeptide(L)' 'MRGSVSAGARLEAPLLFLATGCLFTRLQYHTRISRTSLSVIILETCQAIYDVLKDDYMKYNSSL' A
#
# COMPACT_ATOMS: atom_id res chain seq x y z
N MET A 1 -5.13 2.77 23.90
CA MET A 1 -5.08 1.90 22.71
C MET A 1 -5.63 2.69 21.53
N ARG A 2 -4.80 3.03 20.54
CA ARG A 2 -5.29 3.75 19.36
C ARG A 2 -6.12 2.74 18.57
N GLY A 3 -7.41 3.03 18.37
CA GLY A 3 -8.34 2.13 17.68
C GLY A 3 -7.70 1.64 16.38
N SER A 4 -7.75 0.33 16.17
CA SER A 4 -7.24 -0.30 14.95
C SER A 4 -7.72 0.51 13.76
N VAL A 5 -6.79 1.04 12.95
CA VAL A 5 -7.15 1.69 11.69
C VAL A 5 -8.06 0.73 10.96
N SER A 6 -9.26 1.18 10.61
CA SER A 6 -10.25 0.34 9.93
C SER A 6 -9.62 -0.31 8.71
N ALA A 7 -9.85 -1.61 8.51
CA ALA A 7 -9.26 -2.36 7.40
C ALA A 7 -9.50 -1.68 6.04
N GLY A 8 -10.66 -1.02 5.87
CA GLY A 8 -10.96 -0.21 4.69
C GLY A 8 -9.99 0.96 4.50
N ALA A 9 -9.74 1.75 5.55
CA ALA A 9 -8.80 2.87 5.48
C ALA A 9 -7.34 2.41 5.28
N ARG A 10 -7.01 1.20 5.73
CA ARG A 10 -5.68 0.58 5.48
C ARG A 10 -5.51 0.14 4.03
N LEU A 11 -6.58 -0.24 3.35
CA LEU A 11 -6.56 -0.64 1.94
C LEU A 11 -6.68 0.57 1.00
N GLU A 12 -7.46 1.56 1.39
CA GLU A 12 -7.68 2.80 0.61
C GLU A 12 -6.38 3.60 0.45
N ALA A 13 -5.57 3.72 1.50
CA ALA A 13 -4.28 4.41 1.45
C ALA A 13 -3.31 3.87 0.36
N PRO A 14 -3.01 2.57 0.30
CA PRO A 14 -2.16 1.99 -0.75
C PRO A 14 -2.83 2.02 -2.12
N LEU A 15 -4.16 1.84 -2.23
CA LEU A 15 -4.85 1.99 -3.52
C LEU A 15 -4.74 3.42 -4.06
N LEU A 16 -4.91 4.43 -3.22
CA LEU A 16 -4.70 5.83 -3.61
C LEU A 16 -3.24 6.10 -3.97
N PHE A 17 -2.29 5.53 -3.23
CA PHE A 17 -0.86 5.63 -3.54
C PHE A 17 -0.54 5.02 -4.92
N LEU A 18 -1.06 3.83 -5.22
CA LEU A 18 -0.85 3.15 -6.50
C LEU A 18 -1.59 3.84 -7.66
N ALA A 19 -2.82 4.30 -7.44
CA ALA A 19 -3.63 4.92 -8.48
C ALA A 19 -3.18 6.36 -8.81
N THR A 20 -2.72 7.12 -7.81
CA THR A 20 -2.40 8.56 -7.96
C THR A 20 -0.90 8.84 -7.92
N GLY A 21 -0.06 7.97 -7.33
CA GLY A 21 1.37 8.23 -7.10
C GLY A 21 1.64 9.35 -6.09
N CYS A 22 0.67 9.65 -5.21
CA CYS A 22 0.73 10.86 -4.38
C CYS A 22 1.67 10.71 -3.17
N LEU A 23 2.25 11.83 -2.73
CA LEU A 23 3.14 11.88 -1.56
C LEU A 23 2.40 11.49 -0.27
N PHE A 24 3.12 10.83 0.67
CA PHE A 24 2.60 10.43 1.98
C PHE A 24 1.96 11.57 2.78
N THR A 25 2.42 12.81 2.59
CA THR A 25 1.84 14.01 3.21
C THR A 25 0.39 14.24 2.76
N ARG A 26 0.08 14.02 1.47
CA ARG A 26 -1.30 14.16 0.96
C ARG A 26 -2.19 13.02 1.44
N LEU A 27 -1.66 11.80 1.48
CA LEU A 27 -2.35 10.62 2.01
C LEU A 27 -2.67 10.76 3.50
N GLN A 28 -1.79 11.40 4.30
CA GLN A 28 -2.06 11.70 5.70
C GLN A 28 -3.29 12.60 5.86
N TYR A 29 -3.45 13.63 5.02
CA TYR A 29 -4.62 14.50 5.09
C TYR A 29 -5.90 13.79 4.64
N HIS A 30 -5.81 12.93 3.63
CA HIS A 30 -6.96 12.20 3.10
C HIS A 30 -7.46 11.13 4.08
N THR A 31 -6.55 10.32 4.60
CA THR A 31 -6.89 9.13 5.42
C THR A 31 -6.93 9.44 6.93
N ARG A 32 -6.45 10.61 7.34
CA ARG A 32 -6.29 11.04 8.75
C ARG A 32 -5.39 10.10 9.57
N ILE A 33 -4.52 9.34 8.91
CA ILE A 33 -3.54 8.44 9.53
C ILE A 33 -2.17 9.15 9.59
N SER A 34 -1.43 8.97 10.68
CA SER A 34 -0.08 9.52 10.81
C SER A 34 0.87 9.00 9.73
N ARG A 35 1.72 9.87 9.17
CA ARG A 35 2.74 9.53 8.16
C ARG A 35 3.51 8.24 8.46
N THR A 36 3.96 8.04 9.70
CA THR A 36 4.71 6.85 10.11
C THR A 36 3.88 5.57 9.95
N SER A 37 2.61 5.60 10.36
CA SER A 37 1.70 4.46 10.22
C SER A 37 1.32 4.22 8.76
N LEU A 38 1.13 5.29 7.98
CA LEU A 38 0.90 5.17 6.53
C LEU A 38 2.05 4.50 5.83
N SER A 39 3.29 4.88 6.13
CA SER A 39 4.48 4.26 5.52
C SER A 39 4.50 2.76 5.76
N VAL A 40 4.24 2.32 7.00
CA VAL A 40 4.20 0.89 7.33
C VAL A 40 3.06 0.20 6.60
N ILE A 41 1.84 0.74 6.65
CA ILE A 41 0.66 0.14 6.02
C ILE A 41 0.83 0.02 4.49
N ILE A 42 1.33 1.07 3.83
CA ILE A 42 1.51 1.09 2.39
C ILE A 42 2.58 0.07 1.99
N LEU A 43 3.72 0.02 2.69
CA LEU A 43 4.78 -0.95 2.40
C LEU A 43 4.29 -2.38 2.59
N GLU A 44 3.65 -2.69 3.72
CA GLU A 44 3.09 -4.02 4.00
C GLU A 44 2.06 -4.44 2.93
N THR A 45 1.19 -3.52 2.52
CA THR A 45 0.15 -3.81 1.53
C THR A 45 0.73 -3.96 0.14
N CYS A 46 1.65 -3.08 -0.29
CA CYS A 46 2.35 -3.22 -1.55
C CYS A 46 3.17 -4.52 -1.60
N GLN A 47 3.80 -4.91 -0.49
CA GLN A 47 4.54 -6.16 -0.40
C GLN A 47 3.61 -7.37 -0.48
N ALA A 48 2.46 -7.34 0.19
CA ALA A 48 1.45 -8.40 0.06
C ALA A 48 0.89 -8.51 -1.36
N ILE A 49 0.59 -7.37 -2.00
CA ILE A 49 0.18 -7.31 -3.41
C ILE A 49 1.27 -7.90 -4.30
N TYR A 50 2.52 -7.48 -4.11
CA TYR A 50 3.67 -8.01 -4.85
C TYR A 50 3.84 -9.51 -4.65
N ASP A 51 3.70 -10.02 -3.43
CA ASP A 51 3.87 -11.44 -3.13
C ASP A 51 2.82 -12.32 -3.83
N VAL A 52 1.59 -11.81 -3.96
CA VAL A 52 0.51 -12.50 -4.68
C VAL A 52 0.67 -12.39 -6.19
N LEU A 53 1.00 -11.20 -6.71
CA LEU A 53 1.06 -10.98 -8.16
C LEU A 53 2.39 -11.38 -8.81
N LYS A 54 3.49 -11.49 -8.05
CA LYS A 54 4.80 -11.86 -8.62
C LYS A 54 4.78 -13.21 -9.31
N ASP A 55 4.01 -14.18 -8.78
CA ASP A 55 3.94 -15.52 -9.35
C ASP A 55 3.22 -15.51 -10.70
N ASP A 56 2.15 -14.72 -10.84
CA ASP A 56 1.35 -14.64 -12.06
C ASP A 56 1.98 -13.72 -13.13
N TYR A 57 2.44 -12.54 -12.72
CA TYR A 57 2.84 -11.46 -13.62
C TYR A 57 4.35 -11.25 -13.75
N MET A 58 5.14 -11.72 -12.77
CA MET A 58 6.60 -11.61 -12.81
C MET A 58 7.27 -12.96 -13.10
N LYS A 59 6.59 -13.85 -13.84
CA LYS A 59 7.25 -14.97 -14.52
C LYS A 59 8.27 -14.40 -15.48
N TYR A 60 9.49 -14.24 -14.99
CA TYR A 60 10.65 -13.94 -15.81
C TYR A 60 10.73 -15.07 -16.83
N ASN A 61 10.42 -14.76 -18.10
CA ASN A 61 10.72 -15.66 -19.20
C ASN A 61 12.25 -15.70 -19.33
N SER A 62 12.92 -16.48 -18.49
CA SER A 62 14.27 -16.98 -18.73
C SER A 62 14.20 -18.01 -19.85
N SER A 63 13.87 -17.56 -21.04
CA SER A 63 14.21 -18.23 -22.29
C SER A 63 14.98 -17.21 -23.12
N LEU A 64 16.23 -16.98 -22.73
CA LEU A 64 17.27 -16.49 -23.63
C LEU A 64 18.45 -17.45 -23.53
#